data_AF-L0R5M8-F1
#
_entry.id   AF-L0R5M8-F1
#
_cell.length_a   1.000
_cell.length_b   1.000
_cell.length_c   1.000
_cell.angle_alpha   90.00
_cell.angle_beta   90.00
_cell.angle_gamma   90.00
#
_symmetry.space_group_name_H-M   'P 1'
#
loop_
_entity.id
_entity.type
_entity.pdbx_description
1 polymer ?
#
loop_
_entity_poly.entity_id
_entity_poly.type
_entity_poly.pdbx_seq_one_letter_code
_entity_poly.pdbx_strand_id
1 'polypeptide(L)'
;MTKMTREEEFKIIQKIRELDAEGKHEEAHKEREKLPLAPHLIEAGRVSMGDKDFFSSGFNLSEAGPEIIKAGRKAIGDQLFFEKHPGLSELTK
;
A
#
# COMPACT_ATOMS: atom_id res chain seq x y z
N MET A 1 4.29 -14.59 1.33
CA MET A 1 4.46 -13.17 1.69
C MET A 1 4.68 -13.08 3.18
N THR A 2 5.74 -12.41 3.63
CA THR A 2 5.98 -12.17 5.06
C THR A 2 5.05 -11.05 5.49
N LYS A 3 4.09 -11.35 6.37
CA LYS A 3 3.24 -10.32 6.95
C LYS A 3 4.09 -9.43 7.86
N MET A 4 3.89 -8.12 7.77
CA MET A 4 4.45 -7.19 8.73
C MET A 4 4.01 -7.61 10.14
N THR A 5 4.91 -7.55 11.10
CA THR A 5 4.59 -7.85 12.49
C THR A 5 3.85 -6.68 13.13
N ARG A 6 3.08 -6.97 14.18
CA ARG A 6 2.41 -5.91 14.96
C ARG A 6 3.39 -4.89 15.56
N GLU A 7 4.60 -5.31 15.90
CA GLU A 7 5.63 -4.42 16.43
C GLU A 7 6.15 -3.46 15.36
N GLU A 8 6.34 -3.92 14.13
CA GLU A 8 6.73 -3.08 12.99
C GLU A 8 5.63 -2.09 12.63
N GLU A 9 4.38 -2.54 12.56
CA GLU A 9 3.22 -1.66 12.35
C GLU A 9 3.13 -0.58 13.43
N PHE A 10 3.30 -0.97 14.71
CA PHE A 10 3.24 -0.03 15.82
C PHE A 10 4.34 1.03 15.74
N LYS A 11 5.58 0.65 15.38
CA LYS A 11 6.68 1.61 15.17
C LYS A 11 6.37 2.61 14.06
N ILE A 12 5.75 2.17 12.96
CA ILE A 12 5.33 3.08 11.88
C ILE A 12 4.25 4.04 12.38
N ILE A 13 3.26 3.56 13.13
CA ILE A 13 2.19 4.39 13.70
C ILE A 13 2.76 5.43 14.68
N GLN A 14 3.73 5.05 15.53
CA GLN A 14 4.41 5.99 16.42
C GLN A 14 5.10 7.10 15.63
N LYS A 15 5.87 6.73 14.61
CA LYS A 15 6.56 7.70 13.74
C LYS A 15 5.58 8.65 13.04
N ILE A 16 4.45 8.13 12.54
CA ILE A 16 3.39 8.96 11.93
C ILE A 16 2.90 10.01 12.93
N ARG A 17 2.62 9.61 14.18
CA ARG A 17 2.14 10.52 15.23
C ARG A 17 3.18 11.57 15.60
N GLU A 18 4.45 11.20 15.68
CA GLU A 18 5.56 12.14 15.91
C GLU A 18 5.65 13.18 14.79
N LEU A 19 5.65 12.73 13.53
CA LEU A 19 5.68 13.63 12.37
C LEU A 19 4.47 14.56 12.31
N ASP A 20 3.26 14.06 12.60
CA ASP A 20 2.06 14.89 12.65
C ASP A 20 2.13 15.93 13.79
N ALA A 21 2.66 15.56 14.96
CA ALA A 21 2.86 16.49 16.07
C ALA A 21 3.89 17.59 15.76
N GLU A 22 4.87 17.28 14.90
CA GLU A 22 5.85 18.25 14.38
C GLU A 22 5.32 19.08 13.19
N GLY A 23 4.07 18.85 12.74
CA GLY A 23 3.46 19.52 11.59
C GLY A 23 3.97 19.02 10.23
N LYS A 24 4.72 17.91 10.20
CA LYS A 24 5.28 17.30 8.98
C LYS A 24 4.31 16.34 8.32
N HIS A 25 3.13 16.83 7.96
CA HIS A 25 2.02 16.00 7.47
C HIS A 25 2.32 15.22 6.18
N GLU A 26 3.11 15.80 5.27
CA GLU A 26 3.52 15.12 4.03
C GLU A 26 4.43 13.92 4.29
N GLU A 27 5.36 14.05 5.25
CA GLU A 27 6.22 12.93 5.67
C GLU A 27 5.39 11.89 6.41
N ALA A 28 4.46 12.32 7.27
CA ALA A 28 3.53 11.43 7.95
C ALA A 28 2.66 10.65 6.94
N HIS A 29 2.21 11.29 5.86
CA HIS A 29 1.46 10.63 4.78
C HIS A 29 2.29 9.53 4.09
N LYS A 30 3.54 9.82 3.72
CA LYS A 30 4.44 8.83 3.13
C LYS A 30 4.72 7.64 4.06
N GLU A 31 4.75 7.86 5.37
CA GLU A 31 4.86 6.75 6.33
C GLU A 31 3.56 5.93 6.42
N ARG A 32 2.38 6.56 6.29
CA ARG A 32 1.09 5.85 6.26
C ARG A 32 0.97 4.89 5.08
N GLU A 33 1.51 5.27 3.91
CA GLU A 33 1.51 4.42 2.71
C GLU A 33 2.23 3.08 2.92
N LYS A 34 3.14 2.98 3.89
CA LYS A 34 3.85 1.75 4.23
C LYS A 34 3.03 0.76 5.04
N LEU A 35 1.95 1.22 5.71
CA LEU A 35 1.09 0.34 6.49
C LEU A 35 0.27 -0.55 5.55
N PRO A 36 0.16 -1.86 5.81
CA PRO A 36 -0.68 -2.74 5.01
C PRO A 36 -2.13 -2.25 5.02
N LEU A 37 -2.70 -2.01 3.83
CA LEU A 37 -4.12 -1.69 3.73
C LEU A 37 -4.96 -2.95 3.90
N ALA A 38 -5.97 -2.87 4.77
CA ALA A 38 -6.94 -3.94 4.92
C ALA A 38 -7.73 -4.16 3.61
N PRO A 39 -8.10 -5.41 3.26
CA PRO A 39 -8.74 -5.73 1.98
C PRO A 39 -9.99 -4.91 1.63
N HIS A 40 -10.83 -4.59 2.63
CA HIS A 40 -12.04 -3.80 2.41
C HIS A 40 -11.73 -2.33 2.08
N LEU A 41 -10.63 -1.78 2.58
CA LEU A 41 -10.17 -0.43 2.25
C LEU A 41 -9.54 -0.37 0.87
N ILE A 42 -8.85 -1.44 0.46
CA ILE A 42 -8.33 -1.56 -0.91
C ILE A 42 -9.48 -1.49 -1.92
N GLU A 43 -10.55 -2.27 -1.68
CA GLU A 43 -11.70 -2.26 -2.58
C GLU A 43 -12.41 -0.90 -2.61
N ALA A 44 -12.63 -0.28 -1.44
CA ALA A 44 -13.23 1.05 -1.36
C ALA A 44 -12.37 2.11 -2.09
N GLY A 45 -11.05 2.04 -1.96
CA GLY A 45 -10.11 2.95 -2.62
C GLY A 45 -10.15 2.81 -4.14
N ARG A 46 -10.12 1.59 -4.66
CA ARG A 46 -10.25 1.30 -6.11
C ARG A 46 -11.54 1.86 -6.69
N VAL A 47 -12.67 1.67 -6.01
CA VAL A 47 -13.97 2.18 -6.46
C VAL A 47 -14.02 3.70 -6.43
N SER A 48 -13.41 4.33 -5.42
CA SER A 48 -13.49 5.78 -5.22
C SER A 48 -12.55 6.56 -6.14
N MET A 49 -11.33 6.05 -6.37
CA MET A 49 -10.29 6.72 -7.16
C MET A 49 -10.19 6.21 -8.59
N GLY A 50 -10.71 5.01 -8.87
CA GLY A 50 -10.46 4.27 -10.10
C GLY A 50 -9.17 3.44 -10.01
N ASP A 51 -9.16 2.29 -10.68
CA ASP A 51 -8.07 1.31 -10.61
C ASP A 51 -6.70 1.91 -10.94
N LYS A 52 -6.60 2.66 -12.05
CA LYS A 52 -5.30 3.20 -12.51
C LYS A 52 -4.65 4.12 -11.49
N ASP A 53 -5.42 5.05 -10.93
CA ASP A 53 -4.90 6.05 -10.00
C ASP A 53 -4.64 5.43 -8.63
N PHE A 54 -5.51 4.52 -8.18
CA PHE A 54 -5.32 3.78 -6.94
C PHE A 54 -4.04 2.95 -6.96
N PHE A 55 -3.79 2.13 -8.00
CA PHE A 55 -2.58 1.32 -8.07
C PHE A 55 -1.30 2.14 -8.34
N SER A 56 -1.42 3.36 -8.87
CA SER A 56 -0.27 4.25 -9.05
C SER A 56 0.16 4.96 -7.75
N SER A 57 -0.69 4.96 -6.72
CA SER A 57 -0.50 5.72 -5.47
C SER A 57 0.62 5.19 -4.57
N GLY A 58 0.99 3.91 -4.69
CA GLY A 58 2.05 3.31 -3.87
C GLY A 58 1.61 2.83 -2.48
N PHE A 59 0.31 2.74 -2.20
CA PHE A 59 -0.20 2.11 -0.98
C PHE A 59 0.36 0.69 -0.81
N ASN A 60 0.65 0.27 0.43
CA ASN A 60 1.07 -1.09 0.69
C ASN A 60 -0.11 -2.08 0.57
N LEU A 61 -0.03 -2.91 -0.48
CA LEU A 61 -1.04 -3.91 -0.83
C LEU A 61 -0.65 -5.33 -0.38
N SER A 62 0.20 -5.49 0.64
CA SER A 62 0.65 -6.81 1.10
C SER A 62 -0.46 -7.74 1.60
N GLU A 63 -1.63 -7.19 1.94
CA GLU A 63 -2.84 -7.98 2.30
C GLU A 63 -3.81 -8.17 1.14
N ALA A 64 -3.49 -7.69 -0.06
CA ALA A 64 -4.36 -7.83 -1.22
C ALA A 64 -4.52 -9.30 -1.64
N GLY A 65 -5.75 -9.66 -2.01
CA GLY A 65 -6.03 -10.95 -2.64
C GLY A 65 -5.47 -11.05 -4.07
N PRO A 66 -5.34 -12.26 -4.62
CA PRO A 66 -4.77 -12.49 -5.95
C PRO A 66 -5.53 -11.76 -7.08
N GLU A 67 -6.85 -11.64 -6.97
CA GLU A 67 -7.67 -10.92 -7.97
C GLU A 67 -7.35 -9.42 -8.01
N ILE A 68 -7.06 -8.82 -6.85
CA ILE A 68 -6.68 -7.40 -6.75
C ILE A 68 -5.30 -7.18 -7.37
N ILE A 69 -4.35 -8.08 -7.08
CA ILE A 69 -3.00 -8.04 -7.66
C ILE A 69 -3.08 -8.15 -9.18
N LYS A 70 -3.90 -9.07 -9.69
CA LYS A 70 -4.16 -9.22 -11.13
C LYS A 70 -4.80 -7.98 -11.74
N ALA A 71 -5.74 -7.35 -11.05
CA ALA A 71 -6.37 -6.10 -11.49
C ALA A 71 -5.35 -4.97 -11.59
N GLY A 72 -4.48 -4.80 -10.59
CA GLY A 72 -3.46 -3.76 -10.57
C GLY A 72 -2.42 -3.92 -11.67
N ARG A 73 -1.92 -5.15 -11.86
CA ARG A 73 -1.04 -5.51 -12.97
C ARG A 73 -1.64 -5.16 -14.34
N LYS A 74 -2.93 -5.44 -14.54
CA LYS A 74 -3.65 -5.08 -15.76
C LYS A 74 -3.84 -3.56 -15.92
N ALA A 75 -4.03 -2.83 -14.83
CA ALA A 75 -4.35 -1.40 -14.85
C ALA A 75 -3.13 -0.51 -15.16
N ILE A 76 -1.97 -0.82 -14.57
CA ILE A 76 -0.78 0.04 -14.64
C ILE A 76 0.45 -0.64 -15.26
N GLY A 77 0.33 -1.93 -15.60
CA GLY A 77 1.41 -2.75 -16.16
C GLY A 77 2.29 -3.38 -15.07
N ASP A 78 2.83 -4.57 -15.36
CA ASP A 78 3.59 -5.38 -14.40
C ASP A 78 4.79 -4.63 -13.81
N GLN A 79 5.60 -3.98 -14.65
CA GLN A 79 6.81 -3.29 -14.21
C GLN A 79 6.49 -2.16 -13.23
N LEU A 80 5.53 -1.28 -13.58
CA LEU A 80 5.15 -0.15 -12.72
C LEU A 80 4.44 -0.64 -11.45
N PHE A 81 3.65 -1.71 -11.55
CA PHE A 81 2.96 -2.29 -10.40
C PHE A 81 3.95 -2.78 -9.33
N PHE A 82 4.96 -3.56 -9.69
CA PHE A 82 5.94 -4.06 -8.73
C PHE A 82 6.91 -2.97 -8.24
N GLU A 83 7.17 -1.93 -9.05
CA GLU A 83 7.90 -0.74 -8.60
C GLU A 83 7.13 0.02 -7.51
N LYS A 84 5.81 0.18 -7.67
CA LYS A 84 4.95 0.88 -6.71
C LYS A 84 4.62 0.04 -5.48
N HIS A 85 4.67 -1.28 -5.58
CA HIS A 85 4.30 -2.21 -4.50
C HIS A 85 5.42 -3.24 -4.22
N PRO A 86 6.60 -2.81 -3.76
CA PRO A 86 7.77 -3.69 -3.61
C PRO A 86 7.61 -4.80 -2.57
N GLY A 87 6.61 -4.71 -1.69
CA GLY A 87 6.25 -5.78 -0.74
C GLY A 87 5.55 -6.98 -1.40
N LEU A 88 5.13 -6.84 -2.66
CA LEU A 88 4.60 -7.91 -3.48
C LEU A 88 5.72 -8.43 -4.38
N SER A 89 6.19 -9.65 -4.18
CA SER A 89 7.17 -10.25 -5.10
C SER A 89 6.49 -10.82 -6.35
N GLU A 90 7.21 -10.83 -7.47
CA GLU A 90 6.80 -11.40 -8.78
C GLU A 90 6.47 -12.90 -8.74
N LEU A 91 6.47 -13.56 -7.58
CA LEU A 91 6.26 -15.00 -7.37
C LEU A 91 4.82 -15.48 -7.63
N THR A 92 4.08 -14.83 -8.50
CA THR A 92 2.97 -15.45 -9.23
C THR A 92 3.48 -15.91 -10.59
N LYS A 93 4.18 -17.04 -10.59
CA LYS A 93 4.25 -17.96 -11.73
C LYS A 93 3.41 -19.18 -11.40
#